data_AF-A0A151DYC6-F1
#
_entry.id   AF-A0A151DYC6-F1
#
_cell.length_a   1.000
_cell.length_b   1.000
_cell.length_c   1.000
_cell.angle_alpha   90.00
_cell.angle_beta   90.00
_cell.angle_gamma   90.00
#
_symmetry.space_group_name_H-M   'P 1'
#
loop_
_entity.id
_entity.type
_entity.pdbx_description
1 polymer ?
#
loop_
_entity_poly.entity_id
_entity_poly.type
_entity_poly.pdbx_seq_one_letter_code
_entity_poly.pdbx_strand_id
1 'polypeptide(L)' 'MTGYKCGLCKKSVKFDVKNIGMQCPYCGSKIFYKERPTIAKRIKSR' A
#
# COMPACT_ATOMS: atom_id res chain seq x y z
N MET A 1 -2.17 5.65 -9.37
CA MET A 1 -0.99 5.71 -8.47
C MET A 1 -1.19 4.65 -7.39
N THR A 2 -0.48 3.53 -7.47
CA THR A 2 -0.71 2.39 -6.55
C THR A 2 -0.08 2.70 -5.20
N GLY A 3 -0.86 3.29 -4.29
CA GLY A 3 -0.46 3.53 -2.90
C GLY A 3 -0.37 2.22 -2.13
N TYR A 4 0.69 2.07 -1.34
CA TYR A 4 0.85 0.95 -0.41
C TYR A 4 0.78 1.47 1.01
N LYS A 5 0.08 0.76 1.88
CA LYS A 5 -0.01 1.09 3.30
C LYS A 5 0.92 0.20 4.08
N CYS A 6 1.77 0.77 4.92
CA CYS A 6 2.59 -0.01 5.84
C CYS A 6 1.69 -0.76 6.85
N GLY A 7 1.97 -2.04 7.10
CA GLY A 7 1.19 -2.85 8.03
C GLY A 7 1.28 -2.39 9.50
N LEU A 8 2.46 -1.91 9.92
CA LEU A 8 2.69 -1.45 11.31
C LEU A 8 2.28 0.01 11.51
N CYS A 9 2.93 0.96 10.83
CA CYS A 9 2.65 2.39 11.05
C CYS A 9 1.36 2.88 10.38
N LYS A 10 0.71 2.05 9.54
CA LYS A 10 -0.54 2.37 8.82
C LYS A 10 -0.46 3.64 7.96
N LYS A 11 0.73 4.17 7.69
CA LYS A 11 0.95 5.31 6.80
C LYS A 11 0.92 4.85 5.35
N SER A 12 0.40 5.70 4.48
CA SER A 12 0.48 5.54 3.03
C SER A 12 1.90 5.83 2.57
N VAL A 13 2.52 4.87 1.92
CA VAL A 13 3.84 4.92 1.32
C VAL A 13 3.69 4.84 -0.20
N LYS A 14 4.27 5.80 -0.90
CA LYS A 14 4.45 5.74 -2.34
C LYS A 14 5.84 5.19 -2.59
N PHE A 15 5.93 4.02 -3.21
CA PHE A 15 7.22 3.49 -3.64
C PHE A 15 7.61 4.18 -4.93
N ASP A 16 8.67 4.98 -4.88
CA ASP A 16 9.37 5.41 -6.08
C ASP A 16 10.34 4.30 -6.49
N VAL A 17 10.37 3.99 -7.79
CA VAL A 17 11.14 2.89 -8.42
C VAL A 17 12.65 2.96 -8.09
N LYS A 18 13.13 4.10 -7.58
CA LYS A 18 14.52 4.32 -7.14
C LYS A 18 14.83 3.74 -5.74
N ASN A 19 13.82 3.50 -4.90
CA ASN A 19 13.99 2.91 -3.57
C ASN A 19 13.72 1.40 -3.63
N ILE A 20 14.67 0.67 -4.21
CA ILE A 20 14.62 -0.80 -4.40
C ILE A 20 14.60 -1.56 -3.04
N GLY A 21 14.95 -0.90 -1.94
CA GLY A 21 14.71 -1.40 -0.60
C GLY A 21 13.23 -1.28 -0.23
N MET A 22 12.46 -2.37 -0.26
CA MET A 22 11.11 -2.44 0.29
C MET A 22 11.13 -2.31 1.82
N GLN A 23 11.48 -1.13 2.31
CA GLN A 23 11.55 -0.78 3.72
C GLN A 23 10.75 0.49 3.94
N CYS A 24 9.88 0.48 4.93
CA CYS A 24 9.04 1.63 5.23
C CYS A 24 9.92 2.76 5.76
N PRO A 25 9.89 3.98 5.18
CA PRO A 25 10.75 5.09 5.61
C PRO A 25 10.43 5.58 7.03
N TYR A 26 9.25 5.22 7.56
CA TYR A 26 8.80 5.69 8.87
C TYR A 26 9.08 4.71 10.02
N CYS A 27 9.15 3.42 9.75
CA CYS A 27 9.23 2.40 10.82
C CYS A 27 10.18 1.24 10.50
N GLY A 28 10.84 1.25 9.34
CA GLY A 28 11.76 0.19 8.93
C GLY A 28 11.12 -1.16 8.61
N SER A 29 9.80 -1.29 8.75
CA SER A 29 9.11 -2.55 8.45
C SER A 29 9.00 -2.82 6.95
N LYS A 30 8.93 -4.11 6.60
CA LYS A 30 8.89 -4.60 5.20
C LYS A 30 7.52 -5.16 4.80
N ILE A 31 6.50 -4.91 5.61
CA ILE A 31 5.14 -5.45 5.41
C ILE A 31 4.25 -4.34 4.86
N PHE A 32 3.68 -4.57 3.68
CA PHE A 32 2.85 -3.58 2.98
C PHE A 32 1.55 -4.20 2.46
N TYR A 33 0.47 -3.43 2.54
CA TYR A 33 -0.83 -3.75 1.98
C TYR A 33 -1.13 -2.80 0.83
N LYS A 34 -1.65 -3.32 -0.27
CA LYS A 34 -2.14 -2.46 -1.37
C LYS A 34 -3.42 -1.75 -0.93
N GLU A 35 -3.49 -0.45 -1.16
CA GLU A 35 -4.70 0.31 -0.80
C GLU A 35 -5.90 -0.10 -1.67
N ARG A 36 -7.09 -0.09 -1.06
CA ARG A 36 -8.34 -0.37 -1.77
C ARG A 36 -8.55 0.73 -2.81
N PRO A 37 -8.84 0.39 -4.08
CA PRO A 37 -9.14 1.41 -5.07
C PRO A 37 -10.44 2.15 -4.69
N THR A 38 -10.51 3.43 -5.02
CA THR A 38 -11.72 4.26 -4.86
C THR A 38 -12.89 3.76 -5.71
N ILE A 39 -12.60 2.93 -6.71
CA ILE A 39 -13.59 2.35 -7.62
C ILE A 39 -14.30 1.20 -6.91
N ALA A 40 -15.61 1.33 -6.76
CA ALA A 40 -16.46 0.27 -6.22
C ALA A 40 -16.50 -0.94 -7.17
N LYS A 41 -16.16 -2.12 -6.64
CA LYS A 41 -16.29 -3.38 -7.38
C LYS A 41 -17.78 -3.76 -7.42
N ARG A 42 -18.39 -3.79 -8.61
CA ARG A 42 -19.76 -4.28 -8.82
C ARG A 42 -19.76 -5.80 -8.84
N ILE A 43 -20.54 -6.42 -7.97
CA ILE A 43 -20.68 -7.87 -7.84
C ILE A 43 -22.19 -8.15 -7.90
N LYS A 44 -22.62 -9.10 -8.74
CA LYS A 44 -24.03 -9.53 -8.77
C LYS A 44 -24.32 -10.27 -7.46
N SER A 45 -25.38 -9.85 -6.78
CA SER A 45 -25.99 -10.69 -5.74
C SER A 45 -26.65 -11.88 -6.43
N ARG A 46 -26.71 -13.01 -5.71
CA ARG A 46 -27.09 -14.33 -6.24
C ARG A 46 -28.39 -14.30 -7.04
#